data_AF-A0A933IP28-F1
#
_entry.id   AF-A0A933IP28-F1
#
_cell.length_a   1.000
_cell.length_b   1.000
_cell.length_c   1.000
_cell.angle_alpha   90.00
_cell.angle_beta   90.00
_cell.angle_gamma   90.00
#
_symmetry.space_group_name_H-M   'P 1'
#
loop_
_entity.id
_entity.type
_entity.pdbx_description
1 polymer ?
#
loop_
_entity_poly.entity_id
_entity_poly.type
_entity_poly.pdbx_seq_one_letter_code
_entity_poly.pdbx_strand_id
1 'polypeptide(L)' 'WDEVLTDLDAFKAVHFQWDDREYLLRTEFQGCAHSVFQAVGVKPPPTLQLISL' A
#
# COMPACT_ATOMS: atom_id res chain seq x y z
N TRP A 1 -19.24 0.79 2.60
CA TRP A 1 -18.28 0.40 1.54
C TRP A 1 -17.60 1.61 0.91
N ASP A 2 -18.31 2.71 0.66
CA ASP A 2 -17.75 3.93 0.05
C ASP A 2 -16.50 4.49 0.75
N GLU A 3 -16.46 4.48 2.09
CA GLU A 3 -15.29 4.92 2.85
C GLU A 3 -14.05 4.06 2.59
N VAL A 4 -14.24 2.74 2.49
CA VAL A 4 -13.16 1.79 2.19
C VAL A 4 -12.64 2.03 0.78
N LEU A 5 -13.53 2.20 -0.20
CA LEU A 5 -13.15 2.45 -1.58
C LEU A 5 -12.43 3.79 -1.73
N THR A 6 -12.92 4.84 -1.07
CA THR A 6 -12.29 6.17 -1.07
C THR A 6 -10.87 6.12 -0.49
N ASP A 7 -10.68 5.37 0.61
CA ASP A 7 -9.37 5.21 1.24
C ASP A 7 -8.40 4.38 0.36
N LEU A 8 -8.90 3.32 -0.28
CA LEU A 8 -8.13 2.55 -1.27
C LEU A 8 -7.76 3.40 -2.50
N ASP A 9 -8.65 4.28 -2.97
CA ASP A 9 -8.37 5.20 -4.07
C ASP A 9 -7.32 6.24 -3.68
N ALA A 10 -7.28 6.68 -2.42
CA ALA A 10 -6.28 7.60 -1.91
C ALA A 10 -4.90 6.93 -1.72
N PHE A 11 -4.85 5.62 -1.54
CA PHE A 11 -3.62 4.84 -1.41
C PHE A 11 -2.83 4.81 -2.72
N LYS A 12 -1.65 5.43 -2.75
CA LYS A 12 -0.81 5.54 -3.96
C LYS A 12 0.49 4.76 -3.80
N ALA A 13 1.07 4.39 -4.95
CA ALA A 13 2.39 3.77 -5.04
C ALA A 13 3.25 4.49 -6.09
N VAL A 14 4.51 4.74 -5.77
CA VAL A 14 5.52 5.27 -6.69
C VAL A 14 6.58 4.20 -6.91
N HIS A 15 6.85 3.90 -8.18
CA HIS A 15 7.97 3.08 -8.59
C HIS A 15 9.21 3.96 -8.76
N PHE A 16 10.33 3.57 -8.14
CA PHE A 16 11.59 4.30 -8.27
C PHE A 16 12.79 3.36 -8.21
N GLN A 17 13.89 3.81 -8.80
CA GLN A 17 15.17 3.11 -8.77
C GLN A 17 16.13 3.76 -7.79
N TRP A 18 16.84 2.94 -7.02
CA TRP A 18 17.90 3.37 -6.11
C TRP A 18 18.93 2.26 -5.98
N ASP A 19 20.22 2.57 -6.19
CA ASP A 19 21.33 1.63 -6.01
C ASP A 19 21.15 0.33 -6.84
N ASP A 20 20.84 0.50 -8.13
CA ASP A 20 20.57 -0.57 -9.11
C ASP A 20 19.42 -1.52 -8.73
N ARG A 21 18.54 -1.09 -7.84
CA ARG A 21 17.36 -1.84 -7.38
C ARG A 21 16.07 -1.07 -7.61
N GLU A 22 15.01 -1.81 -7.87
CA GLU A 22 13.66 -1.28 -8.09
C GLU A 22 12.82 -1.35 -6.81
N TYR A 23 12.11 -0.28 -6.48
CA TYR A 23 11.33 -0.19 -5.25
C TYR A 23 9.93 0.36 -5.51
N LEU A 24 8.94 -0.18 -4.78
CA LEU A 24 7.65 0.47 -4.59
C LEU A 24 7.63 1.17 -3.23
N LEU A 25 7.40 2.48 -3.24
CA LEU A 25 7.03 3.27 -2.07
C LEU A 25 5.53 3.55 -2.11
N ARG A 26 4.81 3.25 -1.03
CA ARG A 26 3.37 3.46 -0.90
C ARG A 26 3.05 4.47 0.18
N THR A 27 1.97 5.23 0.01
CA THR A 27 1.43 6.09 1.07
C THR A 27 0.79 5.26 2.17
N GLU A 28 0.47 5.85 3.32
CA GLU A 28 -0.35 5.17 4.34
C GLU A 28 -1.84 5.22 3.97
N PHE A 29 -2.64 4.32 4.55
CA PHE A 29 -4.10 4.46 4.54
C PHE A 29 -4.50 5.66 5.40
N GLN A 30 -5.48 6.43 4.93
CA GLN A 30 -5.99 7.62 5.61
C GLN A 30 -7.36 7.41 6.25
N GLY A 31 -8.00 6.27 5.97
CA GLY A 31 -9.32 5.89 6.47
C GLY A 31 -9.33 4.48 7.04
N CYS A 32 -10.42 3.74 6.80
CA CYS A 32 -10.70 2.47 7.47
C CYS A 32 -10.27 1.22 6.69
N ALA A 33 -9.63 1.34 5.52
CA ALA A 33 -9.26 0.18 4.70
C ALA A 33 -8.31 -0.77 5.44
N HIS A 34 -7.39 -0.24 6.26
CA HIS A 34 -6.49 -1.06 7.09
C HIS A 34 -7.25 -2.02 8.03
N SER A 35 -8.41 -1.59 8.54
CA SER A 35 -9.24 -2.39 9.46
C SER A 35 -9.87 -3.57 8.72
N VAL A 36 -10.21 -3.39 7.44
CA VAL A 36 -10.74 -4.46 6.60
C VAL A 36 -9.68 -5.53 6.38
N PHE A 37 -8.44 -5.13 6.02
CA PHE A 37 -7.29 -6.05 5.91
C PHE A 37 -7.11 -6.86 7.20
N GLN A 38 -7.09 -6.19 8.36
CA GLN A 38 -6.96 -6.84 9.66
C GLN A 38 -8.10 -7.81 9.96
N ALA A 39 -9.36 -7.43 9.68
CA ALA A 39 -10.54 -8.24 9.96
C ALA A 39 -10.54 -9.58 9.20
N VAL A 40 -9.96 -9.59 7.99
CA VAL A 40 -9.82 -10.82 7.18
C VAL A 40 -8.48 -11.52 7.35
N GLY A 41 -7.63 -11.07 8.28
CA GLY A 41 -6.32 -11.67 8.54
C GLY A 41 -5.30 -11.47 7.42
N VAL A 42 -5.50 -10.48 6.55
CA VAL A 42 -4.57 -10.16 5.47
C VAL A 42 -3.67 -9.01 5.91
N LYS A 43 -2.36 -9.17 5.69
CA LYS A 43 -1.40 -8.10 5.98
C LYS A 43 -1.53 -7.00 4.92
N PRO A 44 -1.65 -5.72 5.33
CA PRO A 44 -1.50 -4.59 4.42
C PRO A 44 -0.22 -4.64 3.58
N PRO A 45 -0.23 -4.11 2.33
CA PRO A 45 0.99 -3.93 1.56
C PRO A 45 2.01 -3.10 2.35
N PRO A 46 3.31 -3.47 2.35
CA PRO A 46 4.31 -2.69 3.04
C PRO A 46 4.53 -1.33 2.37
N THR A 47 4.89 -0.33 3.18
CA THR A 47 5.22 1.03 2.75
C THR A 47 6.36 1.03 1.75
N LEU A 48 7.44 0.29 2.01
CA LEU A 48 8.56 0.13 1.09
C LEU A 48 8.73 -1.35 0.73
N GLN A 49 8.84 -1.64 -0.56
CA GLN A 49 9.02 -2.99 -1.07
C GLN A 49 10.09 -3.00 -2.17
N LEU A 50 11.10 -3.86 -2.03
CA LEU A 50 12.01 -4.20 -3.11
C LEU A 50 11.26 -5.03 -4.15
N ILE A 51 11.29 -4.61 -5.42
CA ILE A 51 10.85 -5.40 -6.56
C ILE A 51 12.06 -6.22 -7.00
N SER A 52 12.17 -7.46 -6.51
CA SER A 52 13.09 -8.42 -7.12
C SER A 52 12.43 -8.96 -8.39
N LEU A 53 13.05 -8.73 -9.55
CA LEU A 53 12.75 -9.48 -10.78
C LEU A 53 13.05 -10.98 -10.58
#